data_AF-A0A376LKW3-F1
#
_entry.id   AF-A0A376LKW3-F1
#
_cell.length_a   1.000
_cell.length_b   1.000
_cell.length_c   1.000
_cell.angle_alpha   90.00
_cell.angle_beta   90.00
_cell.angle_gamma   90.00
#
_symmetry.space_group_name_H-M   'P 1'
#
loop_
_entity.id
_entity.type
_entity.pdbx_description
1 polymer ?
#
loop_
_entity_poly.entity_id
_entity_poly.type
_entity_poly.pdbx_seq_one_letter_code
_entity_poly.pdbx_strand_id
1 'polypeptide(L)' 'MAISKGNKYVIEKPDRRTTTRNIRFPNHMIEQINIALEHKGSGNFSAWVIEACRRRLATDATHLLPGQHDK' A
#
# COMPACT_ATOMS: atom_id res chain seq x y z
N MET A 1 43.45 7.07 10.11
CA MET A 1 43.55 5.60 10.00
C MET A 1 42.33 5.09 9.26
N ALA A 2 42.51 4.62 8.03
CA ALA A 2 41.47 3.99 7.22
C ALA A 2 41.66 2.47 7.29
N ILE A 3 40.59 1.72 7.50
CA ILE A 3 40.63 0.26 7.39
C ILE A 3 39.70 -0.12 6.24
N SER A 4 40.29 -0.47 5.10
CA SER A 4 39.59 -1.04 3.96
C SER A 4 39.16 -2.47 4.30
N LYS A 5 37.90 -2.78 4.05
CA LYS A 5 37.47 -4.15 3.71
C LYS A 5 36.43 -4.07 2.62
N GLY A 6 36.90 -4.34 1.40
CA GLY A 6 36.18 -4.96 0.29
C GLY A 6 34.90 -4.28 -0.19
N ASN A 7 34.91 -3.81 -1.43
CA ASN A 7 33.75 -3.52 -2.28
C ASN A 7 32.45 -4.20 -1.80
N LYS A 8 31.66 -3.45 -1.04
CA LYS A 8 30.23 -3.66 -0.98
C LYS A 8 29.64 -2.45 -1.64
N TYR A 9 29.34 -2.57 -2.93
CA TYR A 9 28.11 -1.94 -3.41
C TYR A 9 27.03 -2.53 -2.50
N VAL A 10 26.69 -1.82 -1.44
CA VAL A 10 25.48 -2.09 -0.69
C VAL A 10 24.39 -1.71 -1.66
N ILE A 11 23.99 -2.65 -2.50
CA ILE A 11 22.68 -2.59 -3.13
C ILE A 11 21.74 -2.73 -1.93
N GLU A 12 21.25 -1.59 -1.43
CA GLU A 12 20.12 -1.58 -0.51
C GLU A 12 19.06 -2.49 -1.12
N LYS A 13 18.76 -3.59 -0.42
CA LYS A 13 17.82 -4.60 -0.91
C LYS A 13 16.50 -3.89 -1.25
N PRO A 14 15.83 -4.20 -2.38
CA PRO A 14 14.46 -3.73 -2.59
C PRO A 14 13.63 -4.21 -1.41
N ASP A 15 12.80 -3.33 -0.84
CA ASP A 15 12.03 -3.59 0.38
C ASP A 15 11.39 -5.00 0.37
N ARG A 16 11.88 -5.87 1.27
CA ARG A 16 11.45 -7.27 1.42
C ARG A 16 10.06 -7.42 2.07
N ARG A 17 9.25 -6.36 2.16
CA ARG A 17 7.95 -6.38 2.87
C ARG A 17 6.72 -6.50 1.96
N THR A 18 6.88 -6.49 0.65
CA THR A 18 5.74 -6.61 -0.28
C THR A 18 5.64 -8.02 -0.85
N THR A 19 4.42 -8.55 -0.93
CA THR A 19 4.12 -9.81 -1.62
C THR A 19 3.19 -9.54 -2.78
N THR A 20 3.55 -9.98 -3.98
CA THR A 20 2.66 -9.93 -5.15
C THR A 20 1.59 -11.01 -5.01
N ARG A 21 0.32 -10.62 -5.18
CA ARG A 21 -0.82 -11.55 -5.16
C ARG A 21 -1.55 -11.47 -6.50
N ASN A 22 -1.87 -12.62 -7.08
CA ASN A 22 -2.71 -12.68 -8.27
C ASN A 22 -4.19 -12.61 -7.85
N ILE A 23 -4.79 -11.43 -8.01
CA ILE A 23 -6.19 -11.17 -7.66
C ILE A 23 -6.94 -10.64 -8.88
N ARG A 24 -8.24 -10.92 -8.96
CA ARG A 24 -9.11 -10.49 -10.06
C ARG A 24 -10.12 -9.48 -9.56
N PHE A 25 -10.32 -8.42 -10.35
CA PHE A 25 -11.38 -7.43 -10.17
C PHE A 25 -12.36 -7.53 -11.34
N PRO A 26 -13.63 -7.15 -11.16
CA PRO A 26 -14.53 -6.89 -12.27
C PRO A 26 -13.99 -5.79 -13.20
N ASN A 27 -14.15 -5.95 -14.52
CA ASN A 27 -13.63 -5.00 -15.50
C ASN A 27 -14.11 -3.56 -15.26
N HIS A 28 -15.41 -3.40 -14.98
CA HIS A 28 -16.01 -2.09 -14.71
C HIS A 28 -15.38 -1.38 -13.49
N MET A 29 -14.89 -2.13 -12.50
CA MET A 29 -14.21 -1.55 -11.34
C MET A 29 -12.80 -1.07 -11.70
N ILE A 30 -12.06 -1.83 -12.51
CA ILE A 30 -10.72 -1.44 -12.96
C ILE A 30 -10.81 -0.13 -13.76
N GLU A 31 -11.78 -0.04 -14.67
CA GLU A 31 -12.02 1.18 -15.46
C GLU A 31 -12.29 2.39 -14.58
N GLN A 32 -13.19 2.27 -13.59
CA GLN A 32 -13.49 3.36 -12.67
C GLN A 32 -12.26 3.80 -11.85
N ILE A 33 -11.42 2.86 -11.41
CA ILE A 33 -10.20 3.17 -10.66
C ILE A 33 -9.20 3.90 -11.57
N ASN A 34 -9.01 3.45 -12.81
CA ASN A 34 -8.10 4.09 -13.75
C ASN A 34 -8.52 5.55 -14.04
N ILE A 35 -9.81 5.78 -14.28
CA ILE A 35 -10.35 7.13 -14.47
C ILE A 35 -10.08 8.00 -13.22
N ALA A 36 -10.34 7.47 -12.01
CA ALA A 36 -10.09 8.21 -10.78
C ALA A 36 -8.60 8.53 -10.58
N LEU A 37 -7.71 7.65 -11.05
CA LEU A 37 -6.26 7.81 -10.99
C LEU A 37 -5.71 8.84 -11.97
N GLU A 38 -6.22 8.85 -13.20
CA GLU A 38 -5.90 9.85 -14.23
C GLU A 38 -6.21 11.27 -13.74
N HIS A 39 -7.40 11.47 -13.15
CA HIS A 39 -7.80 12.77 -12.59
C HIS A 39 -6.90 13.24 -11.43
N LYS A 40 -6.29 12.30 -10.70
CA LYS A 40 -5.46 12.59 -9.53
C LYS A 40 -3.98 12.76 -9.86
N GLY A 41 -3.59 12.51 -11.12
CA GLY A 41 -2.19 12.53 -11.56
C GLY A 41 -1.34 11.40 -10.97
N SER A 42 -1.97 10.30 -10.52
CA SER A 42 -1.27 9.16 -9.92
C SER A 42 -1.50 7.93 -10.79
N GLY A 43 -0.45 7.35 -11.37
CA GLY A 43 -0.58 6.17 -12.25
C GLY A 43 -0.50 4.82 -11.54
N ASN A 44 -0.35 4.79 -10.22
CA ASN A 44 -0.04 3.55 -9.50
C ASN A 44 -1.31 2.91 -8.90
N PHE A 45 -1.87 1.94 -9.62
CA PHE A 45 -3.01 1.14 -9.18
C PHE A 45 -2.77 0.47 -7.81
N SER A 46 -1.59 -0.12 -7.61
CA SER A 46 -1.24 -0.80 -6.35
C SER A 46 -1.27 0.17 -5.17
N ALA A 47 -0.79 1.41 -5.34
CA ALA A 47 -0.82 2.44 -4.31
C ALA A 47 -2.26 2.81 -3.93
N TRP A 48 -3.16 2.90 -4.91
CA TRP A 48 -4.58 3.15 -4.67
C TRP A 48 -5.24 2.04 -3.87
N VAL A 49 -5.00 0.78 -4.27
CA VAL A 49 -5.54 -0.39 -3.56
C VAL A 49 -5.00 -0.49 -2.14
N ILE A 50 -3.69 -0.24 -1.94
CA ILE A 50 -3.07 -0.23 -0.60
C ILE A 50 -3.73 0.83 0.29
N GLU A 51 -3.95 2.05 -0.22
CA GLU A 51 -4.59 3.11 0.54
C GLU A 51 -6.06 2.80 0.88
N ALA A 52 -6.81 2.22 -0.08
CA ALA A 52 -8.17 1.77 0.17
C ALA A 52 -8.23 0.70 1.28
N CYS A 53 -7.32 -0.29 1.22
CA CYS A 53 -7.18 -1.30 2.26
C CYS A 53 -6.82 -0.67 3.62
N ARG A 54 -5.87 0.28 3.66
CA ARG A 54 -5.47 0.97 4.90
C ARG A 54 -6.63 1.69 5.56
N ARG A 55 -7.45 2.41 4.77
CA ARG A 55 -8.65 3.10 5.27
C ARG A 55 -9.65 2.12 5.85
N ARG A 56 -9.91 1.01 5.14
CA ARG A 56 -10.84 -0.01 5.61
C ARG A 56 -10.38 -0.65 6.91
N LEU A 57 -9.11 -1.07 6.98
CA LEU A 57 -8.51 -1.65 8.18
C LEU A 57 -8.50 -0.67 9.36
N ALA A 58 -8.28 0.63 9.12
CA ALA A 58 -8.35 1.64 10.17
C ALA A 58 -9.79 1.80 10.71
N THR A 59 -10.80 1.85 9.83
CA THR A 59 -12.21 1.87 10.25
C THR A 59 -12.58 0.62 11.04
N ASP A 60 -12.24 -0.58 10.55
CA ASP A 60 -12.51 -1.84 11.25
C ASP A 60 -11.77 -1.93 12.60
N ALA A 61 -10.51 -1.45 12.68
CA ALA A 61 -9.78 -1.37 13.95
C ALA A 61 -10.45 -0.42 14.96
N THR A 62 -11.09 0.64 14.47
CA THR A 62 -11.86 1.56 15.32
C THR A 62 -13.14 0.91 15.86
N HIS A 63 -13.74 -0.02 15.10
CA HIS A 63 -14.89 -0.82 15.56
C HIS A 63 -14.51 -1.98 16.50
N LEU A 64 -13.24 -2.41 16.51
CA LEU A 64 -12.73 -3.45 17.42
C LEU A 64 -12.27 -2.90 18.77
N LEU A 65 -12.33 -1.58 19.00
CA LEU A 65 -12.20 -0.97 20.33
C LEU A 65 -13.62 -0.70 20.88
N PRO A 66 -14.12 -1.52 21.82
CA PRO A 66 -15.37 -1.20 22.50
C PRO A 66 -15.14 -0.05 23.51
N GLY A 67 -15.76 1.09 23.27
CA GLY A 67 -15.86 2.22 24.21
C GLY A 67 -15.47 3.55 23.56
N GLN A 68 -16.28 4.60 23.54
CA GLN A 68 -17.44 4.96 24.35
C GLN A 68 -18.33 5.88 23.49
N HIS A 69 -19.60 5.54 23.35
CA HIS A 69 -20.64 6.53 23.04
C HIS A 69 -21.90 6.13 23.81
N ASP A 70 -21.89 6.33 25.12
CA ASP A 70 -23.12 6.48 25.88
C ASP A 70 -22.84 7.32 27.15
N LYS A 71 -23.53 8.47 27.18
CA LYS A 71 -23.81 9.41 28.29
C LYS A 71 -22.68 10.15 28.99
#